data_AF-A0A6P1YKY7-F1
#
_entry.id   AF-A0A6P1YKY7-F1
#
_cell.length_a   1.000
_cell.length_b   1.000
_cell.length_c   1.000
_cell.angle_alpha   90.00
_cell.angle_beta   90.00
_cell.angle_gamma   90.00
#
_symmetry.space_group_name_H-M   'P 1'
#
loop_
_entity.id
_entity.type
_entity.pdbx_description
1 polymer ?
#
loop_
_entity_poly.entity_id
_entity_poly.type
_entity_poly.pdbx_seq_one_letter_code
_entity_poly.pdbx_strand_id
1 'polypeptide(L)'
;MSSDVDFDPRMTPFRPDLAAAHLKGVVEAERFVEGAPYRVVATRAGLTRTPEPGASLVSEALFGEAVTVYEMTMEGWAWVQLDGDGYVGWMSSEALAAPGRPATHRVSALRTPVFPGPSIKLPPTELLSFGSQIAVVGTRERFAVLEGGGFVFAGHLAPRDSVEPDYVEIASRFLGAAYLWGGRSSLGLDCSGLVQVALAASGRACPRDSDMQEAALGEKVAFGGDLATLRRGDLLFWAGHVGIVEDPATLLHATAHFMSVVREPLASALARIEASGTALRSVRRL
;
A
#
# COMPACT_ATOMS: atom_id res chain seq x y z
N MET A 1 5.64 -37.86 -5.27
CA MET A 1 5.97 -37.27 -3.96
C MET A 1 5.50 -35.83 -4.04
N SER A 2 4.23 -35.57 -3.73
CA SER A 2 3.71 -34.20 -3.63
C SER A 2 4.26 -33.64 -2.32
N SER A 3 5.32 -32.86 -2.38
CA SER A 3 5.58 -31.91 -1.31
C SER A 3 4.55 -30.81 -1.48
N ASP A 4 3.53 -30.79 -0.62
CA ASP A 4 2.61 -29.67 -0.48
C ASP A 4 3.42 -28.43 -0.07
N VAL A 5 4.02 -27.76 -1.06
CA VAL A 5 4.52 -26.41 -0.89
C VAL A 5 3.27 -25.56 -0.81
N ASP A 6 2.91 -25.17 0.41
CA ASP A 6 1.81 -24.23 0.64
C ASP A 6 2.25 -22.87 0.11
N PHE A 7 1.80 -22.52 -1.09
CA PHE A 7 2.08 -21.24 -1.72
C PHE A 7 1.15 -20.19 -1.12
N ASP A 8 1.71 -19.07 -0.65
CA ASP A 8 0.88 -17.96 -0.19
C ASP A 8 0.11 -17.37 -1.39
N PRO A 9 -1.22 -17.50 -1.43
CA PRO A 9 -2.02 -17.05 -2.58
C PRO A 9 -2.03 -15.53 -2.72
N ARG A 10 -1.59 -14.79 -1.70
CA ARG A 10 -1.41 -13.33 -1.76
C ARG A 10 -0.21 -12.94 -2.59
N MET A 11 0.77 -13.83 -2.77
CA MET A 11 2.04 -13.53 -3.43
C MET A 11 2.29 -14.37 -4.67
N THR A 12 1.56 -15.48 -4.77
CA THR A 12 1.72 -16.44 -5.85
C THR A 12 0.52 -16.32 -6.78
N PRO A 13 0.69 -15.84 -8.03
CA PRO A 13 -0.39 -15.76 -9.02
C PRO A 13 -0.78 -17.15 -9.52
N PHE A 14 -1.44 -17.91 -8.65
CA PHE A 14 -1.89 -19.27 -8.87
C PHE A 14 -3.33 -19.49 -8.36
N ARG A 15 -4.14 -20.11 -9.21
CA ARG A 15 -5.42 -20.78 -8.90
C ARG A 15 -5.46 -22.12 -9.65
N PRO A 16 -6.29 -23.09 -9.22
CA PRO A 16 -6.38 -24.38 -9.93
C PRO A 16 -6.70 -24.26 -11.43
N ASP A 17 -7.49 -23.26 -11.83
CA ASP A 17 -7.86 -23.03 -13.22
C ASP A 17 -6.81 -22.24 -14.03
N LEU A 18 -5.98 -21.42 -13.36
CA LEU A 18 -5.03 -20.54 -14.04
C LEU A 18 -3.83 -20.22 -13.14
N ALA A 19 -2.63 -20.29 -13.72
CA ALA A 19 -1.40 -19.82 -13.10
C ALA A 19 -0.59 -18.90 -14.04
N ALA A 20 0.28 -18.07 -13.46
CA ALA A 20 1.29 -17.36 -14.24
C ALA A 20 2.28 -18.34 -14.90
N ALA A 21 2.73 -18.02 -16.11
CA ALA A 21 3.56 -18.92 -16.94
C ALA A 21 4.88 -19.31 -16.28
N HIS A 22 5.46 -18.42 -15.49
CA HIS A 22 6.70 -18.68 -14.75
C HIS A 22 6.54 -19.73 -13.63
N LEU A 23 5.31 -20.11 -13.26
CA LEU A 23 5.03 -21.17 -12.29
C LEU A 23 4.88 -22.55 -12.93
N LYS A 24 5.07 -22.68 -14.24
CA LYS A 24 4.96 -23.96 -14.95
C LYS A 24 6.01 -24.95 -14.44
N GLY A 25 5.54 -26.12 -14.00
CA GLY A 25 6.39 -27.16 -13.38
C GLY A 25 6.65 -26.93 -11.88
N VAL A 26 6.13 -25.84 -11.31
CA VAL A 26 6.16 -25.53 -9.87
C VAL A 26 4.78 -25.80 -9.25
N VAL A 27 3.71 -25.44 -9.94
CA VAL A 27 2.31 -25.68 -9.54
C VAL A 27 1.56 -26.49 -10.61
N GLU A 28 0.45 -27.11 -10.21
CA GLU A 28 -0.49 -27.75 -11.14
C GLU A 28 -1.71 -26.85 -11.37
N ALA A 29 -1.91 -26.40 -12.62
CA ALA A 29 -3.05 -25.59 -13.03
C ALA A 29 -3.53 -26.02 -14.42
N GLU A 30 -4.82 -25.82 -14.74
CA GLU A 30 -5.40 -26.17 -16.04
C GLU A 30 -4.73 -25.41 -17.21
N ARG A 31 -4.34 -24.16 -17.00
CA ARG A 31 -3.61 -23.34 -17.97
C ARG A 31 -2.61 -22.39 -17.34
N PHE A 32 -1.63 -22.01 -18.15
CA PHE A 32 -0.55 -21.08 -17.80
C PHE A 32 -0.55 -19.89 -18.76
N VAL A 33 -0.45 -18.67 -18.23
CA VAL A 33 -0.49 -17.43 -19.03
C VAL A 33 0.66 -16.49 -18.65
N GLU A 34 1.25 -15.79 -19.63
CA GLU A 34 2.38 -14.87 -19.36
C GLU A 34 2.00 -13.69 -18.47
N GLY A 35 0.73 -13.28 -18.49
CA GLY A 35 0.31 -11.99 -17.95
C GLY A 35 0.64 -10.85 -18.91
N ALA A 36 -0.14 -9.77 -18.83
CA ALA A 36 0.03 -8.59 -19.65
C ALA A 36 0.22 -7.36 -18.75
N PRO A 37 1.14 -6.43 -19.10
CA PRO A 37 1.37 -5.23 -18.31
C PRO A 37 0.23 -4.24 -18.49
N TYR A 38 -0.23 -3.64 -17.39
CA TYR A 38 -1.21 -2.57 -17.34
C TYR A 38 -0.79 -1.51 -16.33
N ARG A 39 -1.52 -0.40 -16.30
CA ARG A 39 -1.36 0.66 -15.31
C ARG A 39 -2.72 1.00 -14.70
N VAL A 40 -2.71 1.31 -13.41
CA VAL A 40 -3.89 1.85 -12.72
C VAL A 40 -4.15 3.29 -13.16
N VAL A 41 -5.35 3.57 -13.63
CA VAL A 41 -5.81 4.91 -14.04
C VAL A 41 -6.89 5.49 -13.12
N ALA A 42 -7.48 4.67 -12.25
CA ALA A 42 -8.29 5.18 -11.15
C ALA A 42 -7.40 5.88 -10.10
N THR A 43 -7.93 6.90 -9.41
CA THR A 43 -7.21 7.57 -8.31
C THR A 43 -6.82 6.61 -7.19
N ARG A 44 -7.68 5.60 -6.97
CA ARG A 44 -7.48 4.42 -6.13
C ARG A 44 -8.32 3.25 -6.67
N ALA A 45 -7.83 2.03 -6.54
CA ALA A 45 -8.52 0.81 -6.95
C ALA A 45 -8.39 -0.27 -5.87
N GLY A 46 -9.49 -0.69 -5.27
CA GLY A 46 -9.48 -1.75 -4.26
C GLY A 46 -9.14 -3.10 -4.88
N LEU A 47 -8.36 -3.91 -4.16
CA LEU A 47 -8.13 -5.33 -4.46
C LEU A 47 -8.97 -6.20 -3.53
N THR A 48 -9.61 -7.22 -4.07
CA THR A 48 -10.42 -8.20 -3.34
C THR A 48 -9.91 -9.63 -3.58
N ARG A 49 -10.32 -10.57 -2.72
CA ARG A 49 -9.96 -11.99 -2.88
C ARG A 49 -10.79 -12.70 -3.96
N THR A 50 -12.02 -12.26 -4.16
CA THR A 50 -12.99 -12.83 -5.11
C THR A 50 -13.52 -11.73 -6.05
N PRO A 51 -13.87 -12.06 -7.30
CA PRO A 51 -14.38 -11.11 -8.29
C PRO A 51 -15.90 -10.92 -8.14
N GLU A 52 -16.34 -10.50 -6.95
CA GLU A 52 -17.76 -10.30 -6.66
C GLU A 52 -18.01 -8.93 -6.03
N PRO A 53 -19.15 -8.29 -6.34
CA PRO A 53 -19.57 -7.08 -5.66
C PRO A 53 -19.66 -7.31 -4.15
N GLY A 54 -19.00 -6.46 -3.35
CA GLY A 54 -19.04 -6.53 -1.90
C GLY A 54 -18.03 -7.48 -1.24
N ALA A 55 -17.15 -8.12 -2.02
CA ALA A 55 -16.01 -8.84 -1.46
C ALA A 55 -15.14 -7.95 -0.56
N SER A 56 -14.62 -8.52 0.53
CA SER A 56 -13.72 -7.81 1.43
C SER A 56 -12.46 -7.36 0.70
N LEU A 57 -12.06 -6.11 0.94
CA LEU A 57 -10.78 -5.59 0.48
C LEU A 57 -9.62 -6.35 1.16
N VAL A 58 -8.58 -6.61 0.39
CA VAL A 58 -7.32 -7.21 0.85
C VAL A 58 -6.14 -6.27 0.61
N SER A 59 -6.24 -5.38 -0.38
CA SER A 59 -5.27 -4.32 -0.64
C SER A 59 -5.92 -3.20 -1.47
N GLU A 60 -5.13 -2.22 -1.88
CA GLU A 60 -5.53 -1.09 -2.71
C GLU A 60 -4.36 -0.71 -3.61
N ALA A 61 -4.61 -0.39 -4.87
CA ALA A 61 -3.65 0.19 -5.81
C ALA A 61 -3.93 1.68 -6.05
N LEU A 62 -2.88 2.46 -6.26
CA LEU A 62 -2.95 3.91 -6.47
C LEU A 62 -2.74 4.25 -7.94
N PHE A 63 -3.21 5.44 -8.33
CA PHE A 63 -3.00 5.98 -9.67
C PHE A 63 -1.54 5.83 -10.13
N GLY A 64 -1.38 5.33 -11.35
CA GLY A 64 -0.11 5.20 -12.04
C GLY A 64 0.73 3.98 -11.64
N GLU A 65 0.33 3.22 -10.63
CA GLU A 65 1.02 1.96 -10.32
C GLU A 65 0.89 0.96 -11.47
N ALA A 66 1.98 0.23 -11.69
CA ALA A 66 2.04 -0.83 -12.68
C ALA A 66 1.50 -2.14 -12.08
N VAL A 67 0.80 -2.90 -12.91
CA VAL A 67 0.25 -4.20 -12.55
C VAL A 67 0.43 -5.18 -13.69
N THR A 68 0.57 -6.46 -13.35
CA THR A 68 0.51 -7.56 -14.30
C THR A 68 -0.89 -8.18 -14.24
N VAL A 69 -1.63 -8.17 -15.35
CA VAL A 69 -2.97 -8.75 -15.46
C VAL A 69 -2.89 -10.14 -16.08
N TYR A 70 -3.41 -11.14 -15.38
CA TYR A 70 -3.42 -12.53 -15.86
C TYR A 70 -4.76 -12.93 -16.47
N GLU A 71 -5.85 -12.26 -16.07
CA GLU A 71 -7.19 -12.51 -16.57
C GLU A 71 -8.04 -11.24 -16.50
N MET A 72 -8.91 -11.05 -17.50
CA MET A 72 -10.05 -10.13 -17.43
C MET A 72 -11.32 -10.90 -17.75
N THR A 73 -12.34 -10.75 -16.90
CA THR A 73 -13.65 -11.42 -17.08
C THR A 73 -14.63 -10.52 -17.81
N MET A 74 -15.70 -11.10 -18.37
CA MET A 74 -16.75 -10.34 -19.05
C MET A 74 -17.57 -9.47 -18.08
N GLU A 75 -17.55 -9.79 -16.80
CA GLU A 75 -18.21 -9.08 -15.70
C GLU A 75 -17.41 -7.87 -15.21
N GLY A 76 -16.29 -7.53 -15.85
CA GLY A 76 -15.52 -6.32 -15.55
C GLY A 76 -14.51 -6.47 -14.43
N TRP A 77 -14.04 -7.69 -14.15
CA TRP A 77 -12.98 -7.95 -13.18
C TRP A 77 -11.65 -8.26 -13.85
N ALA A 78 -10.56 -7.84 -13.23
CA ALA A 78 -9.20 -8.20 -13.60
C ALA A 78 -8.53 -8.92 -12.43
N TRP A 79 -7.96 -10.10 -12.68
CA TRP A 79 -7.09 -10.77 -11.71
C TRP A 79 -5.65 -10.36 -11.98
N VAL A 80 -5.05 -9.70 -11.00
CA VAL A 80 -3.81 -8.96 -11.18
C VAL A 80 -2.80 -9.30 -10.09
N GLN A 81 -1.55 -9.00 -10.38
CA GLN A 81 -0.48 -8.87 -9.41
C GLN A 81 0.07 -7.45 -9.46
N LEU A 82 0.21 -6.83 -8.29
CA LEU A 82 0.80 -5.49 -8.17
C LEU A 82 2.32 -5.58 -8.30
N ASP A 83 2.92 -4.77 -9.16
CA ASP A 83 4.36 -4.81 -9.38
C ASP A 83 5.15 -4.26 -8.18
N GLY A 84 4.53 -3.40 -7.38
CA GLY A 84 5.19 -2.68 -6.27
C GLY A 84 5.46 -3.54 -5.03
N ASP A 85 4.56 -4.46 -4.71
CA ASP A 85 4.66 -5.32 -3.52
C ASP A 85 4.42 -6.81 -3.82
N GLY A 86 4.10 -7.17 -5.07
CA GLY A 86 3.84 -8.54 -5.50
C GLY A 86 2.45 -9.06 -5.13
N TYR A 87 1.56 -8.23 -4.56
CA TYR A 87 0.28 -8.69 -4.03
C TYR A 87 -0.68 -9.09 -5.16
N VAL A 88 -1.35 -10.23 -5.00
CA VAL A 88 -2.27 -10.82 -5.97
C VAL A 88 -3.71 -10.62 -5.51
N GLY A 89 -4.59 -10.22 -6.42
CA GLY A 89 -6.00 -10.03 -6.13
C GLY A 89 -6.84 -9.66 -7.34
N TRP A 90 -8.12 -9.46 -7.11
CA TRP A 90 -9.08 -9.01 -8.11
C TRP A 90 -9.35 -7.52 -7.97
N MET A 91 -9.50 -6.80 -9.08
CA MET A 91 -9.93 -5.41 -9.10
C MET A 91 -10.84 -5.14 -10.30
N SER A 92 -11.49 -3.98 -10.33
CA SER A 92 -12.25 -3.56 -11.51
C SER A 92 -11.32 -3.38 -12.72
N SER A 93 -11.67 -3.97 -13.86
CA SER A 93 -10.93 -3.78 -15.10
C SER A 93 -11.03 -2.35 -15.64
N GLU A 94 -12.08 -1.59 -15.28
CA GLU A 94 -12.22 -0.16 -15.62
C GLU A 94 -11.19 0.73 -14.93
N ALA A 95 -10.57 0.24 -13.85
CA ALA A 95 -9.47 0.94 -13.19
C ALA A 95 -8.15 0.84 -13.94
N LEU A 96 -8.08 0.09 -15.04
CA LEU A 96 -6.85 -0.24 -15.75
C LEU A 96 -6.84 0.32 -17.17
N ALA A 97 -5.66 0.72 -17.62
CA ALA A 97 -5.39 1.04 -19.01
C ALA A 97 -4.08 0.41 -19.46
N ALA A 98 -3.87 0.36 -20.77
CA ALA A 98 -2.58 -0.04 -21.34
C ALA A 98 -1.43 0.80 -20.76
N PRO A 99 -0.21 0.25 -20.68
CA PRO A 99 0.96 0.98 -20.20
C PRO A 99 1.12 2.30 -20.96
N GLY A 100 1.48 3.35 -20.22
CA GLY A 100 1.68 4.70 -20.71
C GLY A 100 3.15 5.06 -20.64
N ARG A 101 3.46 6.35 -20.56
CA ARG A 101 4.82 6.78 -20.25
C ARG A 101 5.21 6.28 -18.85
N PRO A 102 6.47 5.85 -18.67
CA PRO A 102 6.98 5.57 -17.34
C PRO A 102 6.79 6.78 -16.43
N ALA A 103 6.37 6.53 -15.18
CA ALA A 103 6.26 7.61 -14.22
C ALA A 103 7.63 8.24 -13.96
N THR A 104 7.65 9.55 -13.93
CA THR A 104 8.86 10.37 -13.67
C THR A 104 8.89 10.89 -12.24
N HIS A 105 7.71 10.98 -11.63
CA HIS A 105 7.49 11.56 -10.32
C HIS A 105 6.53 10.68 -9.51
N ARG A 106 6.53 10.90 -8.21
CA ARG A 106 5.45 10.47 -7.32
C ARG A 106 4.86 11.68 -6.61
N VAL A 107 3.62 11.55 -6.13
CA VAL A 107 3.04 12.51 -5.20
C VAL A 107 3.70 12.36 -3.84
N SER A 108 4.33 13.43 -3.34
CA SER A 108 4.99 13.51 -2.02
C SER A 108 4.18 14.29 -0.99
N ALA A 109 3.25 15.14 -1.43
CA ALA A 109 2.23 15.70 -0.54
C ALA A 109 1.21 14.61 -0.13
N LEU A 110 0.53 14.78 1.01
CA LEU A 110 -0.50 13.83 1.44
C LEU A 110 -1.58 13.64 0.36
N ARG A 111 -1.98 14.73 -0.29
CA ARG A 111 -2.91 14.77 -1.42
C ARG A 111 -2.55 15.89 -2.38
N THR A 112 -2.83 15.70 -3.68
CA THR A 112 -2.78 16.79 -4.65
C THR A 112 -4.01 16.79 -5.57
N PRO A 113 -4.71 17.92 -5.70
CA PRO A 113 -5.76 18.06 -6.70
C PRO A 113 -5.18 18.06 -8.11
N VAL A 114 -5.89 17.44 -9.05
CA VAL A 114 -5.63 17.54 -10.49
C VAL A 114 -6.57 18.58 -11.06
N PHE A 115 -6.01 19.62 -11.67
CA PHE A 115 -6.77 20.70 -12.28
C PHE A 115 -6.86 20.53 -13.80
N PRO A 116 -7.93 20.99 -14.46
CA PRO A 116 -8.05 20.96 -15.92
C PRO A 116 -7.17 22.02 -16.61
N GLY A 117 -6.56 22.93 -15.85
CA GLY A 117 -5.65 23.97 -16.32
C GLY A 117 -4.67 24.39 -15.23
N PRO A 118 -3.62 25.19 -15.54
CA PRO A 118 -2.61 25.61 -14.58
C PRO A 118 -3.11 26.74 -13.66
N SER A 119 -4.23 26.53 -12.96
CA SER A 119 -4.84 27.52 -12.09
C SER A 119 -5.55 26.85 -10.92
N ILE A 120 -5.17 27.26 -9.70
CA ILE A 120 -5.81 26.81 -8.45
C ILE A 120 -7.28 27.25 -8.31
N LYS A 121 -7.74 28.15 -9.19
CA LYS A 121 -9.13 28.65 -9.18
C LYS A 121 -10.09 27.77 -9.98
N LEU A 122 -9.57 26.81 -10.74
CA LEU A 122 -10.39 25.86 -11.50
C LEU A 122 -10.88 24.75 -10.58
N PRO A 123 -12.09 24.20 -10.80
CA PRO A 123 -12.55 23.03 -10.06
C PRO A 123 -11.64 21.83 -10.39
N PRO A 124 -11.06 21.14 -9.38
CA PRO A 124 -10.26 19.97 -9.64
C PRO A 124 -11.13 18.83 -10.16
N THR A 125 -10.60 18.04 -11.09
CA THR A 125 -11.27 16.87 -11.66
C THR A 125 -11.07 15.63 -10.80
N GLU A 126 -9.91 15.54 -10.15
CA GLU A 126 -9.49 14.38 -9.37
C GLU A 126 -8.63 14.79 -8.18
N LEU A 127 -8.40 13.84 -7.26
CA LEU A 127 -7.52 13.99 -6.12
C LEU A 127 -6.59 12.77 -6.04
N LEU A 128 -5.29 13.00 -6.24
CA LEU A 128 -4.28 11.95 -6.13
C LEU A 128 -3.72 11.89 -4.71
N SER A 129 -3.43 10.69 -4.23
CA SER A 129 -2.89 10.46 -2.88
C SER A 129 -1.37 10.41 -2.90
N PHE A 130 -0.76 10.64 -1.74
CA PHE A 130 0.64 10.31 -1.49
C PHE A 130 0.99 8.93 -2.08
N GLY A 131 2.11 8.84 -2.80
CA GLY A 131 2.56 7.61 -3.45
C GLY A 131 2.03 7.36 -4.86
N SER A 132 0.98 8.06 -5.31
CA SER A 132 0.54 7.98 -6.72
C SER A 132 1.69 8.29 -7.67
N GLN A 133 1.83 7.49 -8.72
CA GLN A 133 2.92 7.57 -9.70
C GLN A 133 2.47 8.38 -10.92
N ILE A 134 3.29 9.35 -11.36
CA ILE A 134 2.89 10.32 -12.38
C ILE A 134 3.97 10.48 -13.45
N ALA A 135 3.57 10.39 -14.72
CA ALA A 135 4.38 10.82 -15.85
C ALA A 135 4.17 12.33 -16.08
N VAL A 136 5.20 13.14 -15.81
CA VAL A 136 5.20 14.58 -16.06
C VAL A 136 5.80 14.81 -17.43
N VAL A 137 5.03 15.44 -18.32
CA VAL A 137 5.43 15.70 -19.72
C VAL A 137 5.89 17.14 -19.97
N GLY A 138 5.79 17.98 -18.95
CA GLY A 138 6.26 19.36 -18.99
C GLY A 138 5.84 20.14 -17.76
N THR A 139 6.15 21.43 -17.75
CA THR A 139 5.74 22.35 -16.69
C THR A 139 5.13 23.60 -17.30
N ARG A 140 4.16 24.20 -16.59
CA ARG A 140 3.61 25.52 -16.90
C ARG A 140 3.50 26.31 -15.61
N GLU A 141 4.21 27.42 -15.52
CA GLU A 141 4.33 28.20 -14.29
C GLU A 141 4.77 27.30 -13.11
N ARG A 142 3.90 27.13 -12.10
CA ARG A 142 4.14 26.28 -10.91
C ARG A 142 3.46 24.91 -10.98
N PHE A 143 2.94 24.54 -12.14
CA PHE A 143 2.23 23.27 -12.35
C PHE A 143 3.05 22.30 -13.19
N ALA A 144 3.03 21.04 -12.79
CA ALA A 144 3.44 19.93 -13.63
C ALA A 144 2.28 19.53 -14.55
N VAL A 145 2.58 19.31 -15.82
CA VAL A 145 1.63 18.84 -16.84
C VAL A 145 1.71 17.32 -16.87
N LEU A 146 0.59 16.65 -16.66
CA LEU A 146 0.55 15.19 -16.64
C LEU A 146 0.40 14.61 -18.05
N GLU A 147 0.92 13.40 -18.26
CA GLU A 147 0.49 12.57 -19.39
C GLU A 147 -1.04 12.37 -19.35
N GLY A 148 -1.69 12.41 -20.51
CA GLY A 148 -3.16 12.26 -20.61
C GLY A 148 -3.93 13.55 -20.30
N GLY A 149 -3.25 14.59 -19.84
CA GLY A 149 -3.84 15.89 -19.51
C GLY A 149 -3.95 16.11 -18.00
N GLY A 150 -4.31 17.34 -17.62
CA GLY A 150 -4.39 17.75 -16.22
C GLY A 150 -3.09 18.35 -15.69
N PHE A 151 -3.24 19.05 -14.57
CA PHE A 151 -2.20 19.87 -13.95
C PHE A 151 -2.19 19.64 -12.45
N VAL A 152 -1.02 19.37 -11.88
CA VAL A 152 -0.83 19.29 -10.41
C VAL A 152 0.19 20.33 -9.99
N PHE A 153 0.09 20.84 -8.77
CA PHE A 153 1.09 21.76 -8.25
C PHE A 153 2.44 21.04 -8.16
N ALA A 154 3.47 21.56 -8.83
CA ALA A 154 4.76 20.85 -8.96
C ALA A 154 5.44 20.61 -7.61
N GLY A 155 5.22 21.49 -6.62
CA GLY A 155 5.74 21.33 -5.26
C GLY A 155 5.12 20.20 -4.45
N HIS A 156 4.05 19.56 -4.95
CA HIS A 156 3.49 18.34 -4.34
C HIS A 156 4.12 17.05 -4.88
N LEU A 157 5.09 17.17 -5.78
CA LEU A 157 5.74 16.03 -6.42
C LEU A 157 7.18 15.90 -5.94
N ALA A 158 7.68 14.67 -5.96
CA ALA A 158 9.10 14.35 -5.86
C ALA A 158 9.51 13.46 -7.05
N PRO A 159 10.79 13.45 -7.46
CA PRO A 159 11.28 12.49 -8.45
C PRO A 159 10.92 11.07 -8.03
N ARG A 160 10.48 10.22 -8.96
CA ARG A 160 9.93 8.87 -8.68
C ARG A 160 10.76 8.10 -7.66
N ASP A 161 12.07 8.05 -7.89
CA ASP A 161 13.01 7.20 -7.13
C ASP A 161 13.69 7.94 -5.96
N SER A 162 13.29 9.18 -5.66
CA SER A 162 13.81 9.86 -4.47
C SER A 162 13.32 9.16 -3.20
N VAL A 163 14.10 9.20 -2.12
CA VAL A 163 13.73 8.57 -0.85
C VAL A 163 13.73 9.60 0.27
N GLU A 164 12.85 9.41 1.25
CA GLU A 164 12.80 10.22 2.46
C GLU A 164 13.37 9.43 3.64
N PRO A 165 14.28 10.00 4.45
CA PRO A 165 15.09 9.21 5.38
C PRO A 165 14.34 8.66 6.60
N ASP A 166 13.27 9.35 7.04
CA ASP A 166 12.51 9.00 8.24
C ASP A 166 11.07 8.58 7.89
N TYR A 167 10.83 7.27 7.85
CA TYR A 167 9.49 6.74 7.57
C TYR A 167 8.49 7.01 8.70
N VAL A 168 8.94 7.26 9.93
CA VAL A 168 8.02 7.63 11.02
C VAL A 168 7.45 9.02 10.76
N GLU A 169 8.26 9.93 10.20
CA GLU A 169 7.77 11.24 9.77
C GLU A 169 6.88 11.17 8.53
N ILE A 170 7.12 10.21 7.62
CA ILE A 170 6.20 9.98 6.49
C ILE A 170 4.86 9.46 7.01
N ALA A 171 4.88 8.47 7.91
CA ALA A 171 3.67 7.92 8.53
C ALA A 171 2.88 9.00 9.28
N SER A 172 3.56 9.93 9.96
CA SER A 172 2.90 10.99 10.73
C SER A 172 2.08 11.95 9.86
N ARG A 173 2.40 12.09 8.56
CA ARG A 173 1.61 12.88 7.60
C ARG A 173 0.18 12.38 7.44
N PHE A 174 -0.07 11.11 7.76
CA PHE A 174 -1.39 10.49 7.66
C PHE A 174 -2.25 10.68 8.90
N LEU A 175 -1.78 11.39 9.94
CA LEU A 175 -2.59 11.64 11.14
C LEU A 175 -3.98 12.18 10.81
N GLY A 176 -5.00 11.54 11.38
CA GLY A 176 -6.41 11.85 11.12
C GLY A 176 -6.98 11.23 9.84
N ALA A 177 -6.19 10.57 9.00
CA ALA A 177 -6.74 9.75 7.92
C ALA A 177 -7.60 8.63 8.50
N ALA A 178 -8.71 8.29 7.84
CA ALA A 178 -9.64 7.28 8.32
C ALA A 178 -9.00 5.88 8.31
N TYR A 179 -9.37 5.04 9.27
CA TYR A 179 -9.06 3.63 9.18
C TYR A 179 -9.94 2.99 8.10
N LEU A 180 -9.32 2.34 7.12
CA LEU A 180 -10.00 1.59 6.07
C LEU A 180 -9.30 0.24 5.90
N TRP A 181 -10.01 -0.85 6.20
CA TRP A 181 -9.52 -2.20 5.95
C TRP A 181 -9.15 -2.38 4.48
N GLY A 182 -7.94 -2.87 4.19
CA GLY A 182 -7.42 -3.02 2.84
C GLY A 182 -6.88 -1.73 2.23
N GLY A 183 -7.08 -0.57 2.87
CA GLY A 183 -6.71 0.74 2.32
C GLY A 183 -5.20 1.05 2.38
N ARG A 184 -4.74 1.85 1.41
CA ARG A 184 -3.35 2.31 1.26
C ARG A 184 -3.25 3.79 0.87
N SER A 185 -4.38 4.48 0.75
CA SER A 185 -4.44 5.86 0.30
C SER A 185 -4.57 6.84 1.45
N SER A 186 -4.30 8.11 1.16
CA SER A 186 -4.53 9.18 2.13
C SER A 186 -5.99 9.34 2.55
N LEU A 187 -6.94 8.80 1.77
CA LEU A 187 -8.38 8.84 2.05
C LEU A 187 -8.79 7.79 3.09
N GLY A 188 -8.01 6.73 3.23
CA GLY A 188 -8.19 5.71 4.24
C GLY A 188 -7.17 4.61 4.09
N LEU A 189 -6.65 4.14 5.22
CA LEU A 189 -5.64 3.08 5.26
C LEU A 189 -5.77 2.23 6.52
N ASP A 190 -5.26 1.01 6.47
CA ASP A 190 -5.17 0.13 7.64
C ASP A 190 -3.79 0.17 8.29
N CYS A 191 -3.62 -0.63 9.35
CA CYS A 191 -2.41 -0.64 10.16
C CYS A 191 -1.15 -0.95 9.34
N SER A 192 -1.19 -2.02 8.54
CA SER A 192 -0.04 -2.44 7.72
C SER A 192 0.11 -1.59 6.47
N GLY A 193 -0.97 -1.02 5.93
CA GLY A 193 -0.94 -0.02 4.85
C GLY A 193 -0.19 1.26 5.26
N LEU A 194 -0.35 1.73 6.51
CA LEU A 194 0.42 2.87 7.04
C LEU A 194 1.93 2.60 6.98
N VAL A 195 2.33 1.45 7.53
CA VAL A 195 3.74 1.01 7.58
C VAL A 195 4.28 0.83 6.15
N GLN A 196 3.49 0.19 5.27
CA GLN A 196 3.89 -0.09 3.90
C GLN A 196 4.17 1.19 3.11
N VAL A 197 3.25 2.16 3.13
CA VAL A 197 3.40 3.43 2.39
C VAL A 197 4.58 4.24 2.91
N ALA A 198 4.74 4.29 4.23
CA ALA A 198 5.84 4.99 4.87
C ALA A 198 7.20 4.37 4.52
N LEU A 199 7.32 3.03 4.59
CA LEU A 199 8.57 2.34 4.27
C LEU A 199 8.92 2.43 2.79
N ALA A 200 7.93 2.25 1.89
CA ALA A 200 8.14 2.38 0.45
C ALA A 200 8.69 3.77 0.08
N ALA A 201 8.14 4.84 0.65
CA ALA A 201 8.64 6.20 0.42
C ALA A 201 10.02 6.46 1.04
N SER A 202 10.45 5.64 2.01
CA SER A 202 11.82 5.64 2.54
C SER A 202 12.79 4.72 1.78
N GLY A 203 12.36 4.16 0.65
CA GLY A 203 13.17 3.26 -0.18
C GLY A 203 13.28 1.84 0.36
N ARG A 204 12.40 1.42 1.27
CA ARG A 204 12.38 0.07 1.87
C ARG A 204 11.18 -0.70 1.35
N ALA A 205 11.43 -1.85 0.74
CA ALA A 205 10.37 -2.79 0.37
C ALA A 205 9.64 -3.27 1.63
N CYS A 206 8.32 -3.34 1.56
CA CYS A 206 7.47 -3.71 2.68
C CYS A 206 6.31 -4.57 2.19
N PRO A 207 6.14 -5.80 2.71
CA PRO A 207 4.96 -6.61 2.43
C PRO A 207 3.66 -5.90 2.86
N ARG A 208 2.54 -6.30 2.28
CA ARG A 208 1.25 -5.64 2.50
C ARG A 208 0.63 -5.92 3.87
N ASP A 209 0.71 -7.17 4.33
CA ASP A 209 -0.02 -7.64 5.51
C ASP A 209 0.87 -7.68 6.75
N SER A 210 0.30 -7.42 7.92
CA SER A 210 1.07 -7.31 9.18
C SER A 210 1.81 -8.60 9.55
N ASP A 211 1.27 -9.78 9.21
CA ASP A 211 1.92 -11.07 9.44
C ASP A 211 3.15 -11.25 8.53
N MET A 212 3.02 -10.86 7.26
CA MET A 212 4.13 -10.87 6.30
C MET A 212 5.20 -9.85 6.67
N GLN A 213 4.79 -8.66 7.14
CA GLN A 213 5.69 -7.64 7.68
C GLN A 213 6.43 -8.16 8.91
N GLU A 214 5.72 -8.79 9.86
CA GLU A 214 6.32 -9.40 11.05
C GLU A 214 7.36 -10.46 10.69
N ALA A 215 7.14 -11.21 9.61
CA ALA A 215 8.05 -12.26 9.15
C ALA A 215 9.28 -11.72 8.41
N ALA A 216 9.11 -10.67 7.59
CA ALA A 216 10.13 -10.21 6.64
C ALA A 216 10.93 -8.98 7.09
N LEU A 217 10.39 -8.16 7.99
CA LEU A 217 10.99 -6.87 8.33
C LEU A 217 11.89 -6.92 9.56
N GLY A 218 13.11 -6.43 9.39
CA GLY A 218 14.03 -6.09 10.46
C GLY A 218 14.43 -7.27 11.36
N GLU A 219 15.17 -6.93 12.41
CA GLU A 219 15.63 -7.89 13.41
C GLU A 219 14.66 -7.92 14.60
N LYS A 220 14.52 -9.10 15.21
CA LYS A 220 13.70 -9.25 16.43
C LYS A 220 14.40 -8.56 17.59
N VAL A 221 13.68 -7.67 18.28
CA VAL A 221 14.14 -7.05 19.53
C VAL A 221 13.66 -7.88 20.72
N ALA A 222 14.59 -8.17 21.65
CA ALA A 222 14.23 -8.78 22.92
C ALA A 222 13.54 -7.74 23.81
N PHE A 223 12.20 -7.75 23.81
CA PHE A 223 11.39 -6.82 24.57
C PHE A 223 10.82 -7.50 25.83
N GLY A 224 11.33 -7.11 26.99
CA GLY A 224 10.92 -7.63 28.31
C GLY A 224 9.83 -6.79 29.01
N GLY A 225 9.16 -5.88 28.30
CA GLY A 225 8.16 -4.97 28.86
C GLY A 225 8.68 -3.58 29.25
N ASP A 226 10.00 -3.36 29.24
CA ASP A 226 10.59 -2.05 29.49
C ASP A 226 10.52 -1.14 28.24
N LEU A 227 9.58 -0.20 28.26
CA LEU A 227 9.35 0.75 27.17
C LEU A 227 10.58 1.62 26.85
N ALA A 228 11.48 1.84 27.81
CA ALA A 228 12.71 2.61 27.57
C ALA A 228 13.68 1.93 26.60
N THR A 229 13.51 0.62 26.34
CA THR A 229 14.32 -0.13 25.36
C THR A 229 13.87 0.06 23.90
N LEU A 230 12.65 0.58 23.72
CA LEU A 230 12.08 0.85 22.41
C LEU A 230 12.70 2.11 21.81
N ARG A 231 12.88 2.09 20.49
CA ARG A 231 13.44 3.19 19.70
C ARG A 231 12.43 3.65 18.68
N ARG A 232 12.55 4.94 18.30
CA ARG A 232 11.82 5.49 17.15
C ARG A 232 11.99 4.56 15.94
N GLY A 233 10.88 4.20 15.33
CA GLY A 233 10.79 3.30 14.20
C GLY A 233 10.52 1.84 14.57
N ASP A 234 10.76 1.39 15.81
CA ASP A 234 10.44 0.01 16.16
C ASP A 234 8.98 -0.31 15.82
N LEU A 235 8.78 -1.45 15.15
CA LEU A 235 7.47 -1.95 14.77
C LEU A 235 6.98 -2.93 15.83
N LEU A 236 5.80 -2.68 16.37
CA LEU A 236 5.14 -3.54 17.35
C LEU A 236 4.08 -4.35 16.63
N PHE A 237 4.18 -5.68 16.71
CA PHE A 237 3.26 -6.60 16.05
C PHE A 237 2.38 -7.33 17.05
N TRP A 238 1.10 -7.36 16.74
CA TRP A 238 0.06 -8.15 17.40
C TRP A 238 -0.58 -9.07 16.35
N ALA A 239 -1.42 -10.01 16.78
CA ALA A 239 -2.20 -10.79 15.82
C ALA A 239 -3.13 -9.86 15.01
N GLY A 240 -2.84 -9.69 13.71
CA GLY A 240 -3.63 -8.85 12.80
C GLY A 240 -3.46 -7.34 12.97
N HIS A 241 -2.44 -6.86 13.69
CA HIS A 241 -2.22 -5.42 13.89
C HIS A 241 -0.73 -5.08 13.99
N VAL A 242 -0.37 -3.88 13.51
CA VAL A 242 0.99 -3.32 13.61
C VAL A 242 0.93 -1.85 13.99
N GLY A 243 1.92 -1.38 14.75
CA GLY A 243 2.12 0.03 15.06
C GLY A 243 3.59 0.43 15.08
N ILE A 244 3.84 1.73 15.01
CA ILE A 244 5.17 2.33 14.93
C ILE A 244 5.47 3.05 16.25
N VAL A 245 6.58 2.75 16.89
CA VAL A 245 7.09 3.56 18.01
C VAL A 245 7.58 4.89 17.43
N GLU A 246 6.94 5.98 17.83
CA GLU A 246 7.39 7.31 17.40
C GLU A 246 8.51 7.84 18.30
N ASP A 247 8.35 7.59 19.60
CA ASP A 247 9.25 7.92 20.70
C ASP A 247 8.90 6.99 21.90
N PRO A 248 9.66 6.99 23.01
CA PRO A 248 9.45 6.07 24.14
C PRO A 248 8.06 6.12 24.79
N ALA A 249 7.26 7.16 24.54
CA ALA A 249 5.93 7.36 25.11
C ALA A 249 4.80 7.27 24.07
N THR A 250 5.09 7.26 22.77
CA THR A 250 4.07 7.45 21.73
C THR A 250 4.01 6.29 20.73
N LEU A 251 2.81 5.73 20.56
CA LEU A 251 2.48 4.79 19.48
C LEU A 251 1.78 5.55 18.35
N LEU A 252 2.34 5.45 17.15
CA LEU A 252 1.72 5.91 15.90
C LEU A 252 1.17 4.71 15.15
N HIS A 253 -0.14 4.67 14.89
CA HIS A 253 -0.74 3.60 14.09
C HIS A 253 -2.06 4.03 13.42
N ALA A 254 -2.55 3.22 12.49
CA ALA A 254 -3.94 3.26 12.04
C ALA A 254 -4.73 2.18 12.78
N THR A 255 -5.82 2.53 13.47
CA THR A 255 -6.53 1.56 14.32
C THR A 255 -8.04 1.62 14.15
N ALA A 256 -8.67 0.44 14.15
CA ALA A 256 -10.12 0.29 14.17
C ALA A 256 -10.75 0.76 15.50
N HIS A 257 -9.97 0.95 16.57
CA HIS A 257 -10.49 1.46 17.83
C HIS A 257 -10.90 2.94 17.73
N PHE A 258 -10.08 3.76 17.08
CA PHE A 258 -10.35 5.18 16.84
C PHE A 258 -10.83 5.46 15.42
N MET A 259 -10.96 4.42 14.58
CA MET A 259 -11.28 4.50 13.16
C MET A 259 -10.42 5.52 12.39
N SER A 260 -9.15 5.69 12.79
CA SER A 260 -8.24 6.68 12.21
C SER A 260 -6.76 6.37 12.51
N VAL A 261 -5.88 7.13 11.84
CA VAL A 261 -4.45 7.22 12.18
C VAL A 261 -4.28 8.17 13.36
N VAL A 262 -3.68 7.67 14.44
CA VAL A 262 -3.53 8.41 15.71
C VAL A 262 -2.12 8.29 16.28
N ARG A 263 -1.78 9.26 17.12
CA ARG A 263 -0.77 9.13 18.17
C ARG A 263 -1.51 8.88 19.48
N GLU A 264 -1.15 7.84 20.22
CA GLU A 264 -1.66 7.61 21.58
C GLU A 264 -0.54 7.20 22.54
N PRO A 265 -0.73 7.34 23.86
CA PRO A 265 0.26 6.90 24.84
C PRO A 265 0.54 5.40 24.70
N LEU A 266 1.80 5.06 24.46
CA LEU A 266 2.26 3.69 24.17
C LEU A 266 1.88 2.71 25.29
N ALA A 267 2.08 3.09 26.55
CA ALA A 267 1.73 2.27 27.71
C ALA A 267 0.22 1.97 27.77
N SER A 268 -0.62 2.99 27.52
CA SER A 268 -2.08 2.85 27.51
C SER A 268 -2.56 1.98 26.35
N ALA A 269 -1.95 2.13 25.17
CA ALA A 269 -2.25 1.32 23.99
C ALA A 269 -1.94 -0.16 24.25
N LEU A 270 -0.74 -0.47 24.77
CA LEU A 270 -0.34 -1.83 25.11
C LEU A 270 -1.31 -2.48 26.08
N ALA A 271 -1.61 -1.81 27.20
CA ALA A 271 -2.54 -2.32 28.20
C ALA A 271 -3.96 -2.54 27.62
N ARG A 272 -4.44 -1.62 26.78
CA ARG A 272 -5.77 -1.71 26.13
C ARG A 272 -5.85 -2.88 25.16
N ILE A 273 -4.84 -3.08 24.31
CA ILE A 273 -4.81 -4.14 23.31
C ILE A 273 -4.67 -5.51 23.99
N GLU A 274 -3.83 -5.61 25.02
CA GLU A 274 -3.72 -6.82 25.85
C GLU A 274 -5.05 -7.16 26.53
N ALA A 275 -5.75 -6.17 27.10
CA ALA A 275 -7.06 -6.37 27.72
C ALA A 275 -8.14 -6.85 26.73
N SER A 276 -7.99 -6.59 25.42
CA SER A 276 -8.85 -7.17 24.38
C SER A 276 -8.48 -8.61 23.99
N GLY A 277 -7.52 -9.23 24.69
CA GLY A 277 -7.07 -10.60 24.45
C GLY A 277 -6.02 -10.75 23.35
N THR A 278 -5.43 -9.65 22.89
CA THR A 278 -4.41 -9.67 21.83
C THR A 278 -3.06 -9.28 22.41
N ALA A 279 -2.25 -10.27 22.81
CA ALA A 279 -0.92 -10.02 23.35
C ALA A 279 0.05 -9.53 22.26
N LEU A 280 1.01 -8.69 22.66
CA LEU A 280 2.12 -8.29 21.78
C LEU A 280 2.94 -9.53 21.42
N ARG A 281 3.15 -9.76 20.12
CA ARG A 281 3.85 -10.95 19.60
C ARG A 281 5.35 -10.69 19.44
N SER A 282 5.70 -9.57 18.83
CA SER A 282 7.08 -9.22 18.58
C SER A 282 7.30 -7.72 18.43
N VAL A 283 8.55 -7.34 18.62
CA VAL A 283 9.07 -6.02 18.27
C VAL A 283 10.13 -6.23 17.20
N ARG A 284 10.03 -5.50 16.09
CA ARG A 284 11.01 -5.53 14.99
C ARG A 284 11.71 -4.18 14.86
N ARG A 285 13.02 -4.21 14.62
CA ARG A 285 13.83 -3.02 14.39
C ARG A 285 14.50 -3.09 13.02
N LEU A 286 14.31 -2.04 12.22
CA LEU A 286 14.87 -1.89 10.87
C LEU A 286 16.32 -1.40 10.88
#